data_AF-A0A7X7NSX2-F1
#
_entry.id   AF-A0A7X7NSX2-F1
#
_cell.length_a   1.000
_cell.length_b   1.000
_cell.length_c   1.000
_cell.angle_alpha   90.00
_cell.angle_beta   90.00
_cell.angle_gamma   90.00
#
_symmetry.space_group_name_H-M   'P 1'
#
loop_
_entity.id
_entity.type
_entity.pdbx_description
1 polymer ?
#
loop_
_entity_poly.entity_id
_entity_poly.type
_entity_poly.pdbx_seq_one_letter_code
_entity_poly.pdbx_strand_id
1 'polypeptide(L)' 'EFSNEKLADLIAEETGAQKLLFHTAHNVSKTELQEGISYLSIMRNNVESLKWGLDG' A
#
# COMPACT_ATOMS: atom_id res chain seq x y z
N GLU A 1 12.30 0.27 -0.91
CA GLU A 1 10.98 0.88 -0.65
C GLU A 1 10.97 2.39 -0.85
N PHE A 2 11.87 3.18 -0.24
CA PHE A 2 11.88 4.64 -0.41
C PHE A 2 11.98 5.15 -1.87
N SER A 3 12.70 4.44 -2.75
CA SER A 3 12.75 4.76 -4.19
C SER A 3 11.45 4.44 -4.93
N ASN A 4 10.67 3.46 -4.45
CA ASN A 4 9.39 3.10 -5.06
C ASN A 4 8.34 4.16 -4.74
N GLU A 5 8.37 4.74 -3.54
CA GLU A 5 7.47 5.82 -3.13
C GLU A 5 7.60 7.05 -4.04
N LYS A 6 8.84 7.54 -4.23
CA LYS A 6 9.09 8.70 -5.10
C LYS A 6 8.67 8.48 -6.55
N LEU A 7 8.91 7.28 -7.08
CA LEU A 7 8.50 6.95 -8.45
C LEU A 7 6.96 6.90 -8.57
N ALA A 8 6.29 6.31 -7.58
CA ALA A 8 4.84 6.24 -7.56
C ALA A 8 4.20 7.64 -7.41
N ASP A 9 4.82 8.53 -6.63
CA ASP A 9 4.40 9.94 -6.51
C ASP A 9 4.53 10.67 -7.85
N LEU A 10 5.65 10.50 -8.55
CA LEU A 10 5.84 11.10 -9.87
C LEU A 10 4.81 10.59 -10.89
N ILE A 11 4.53 9.28 -10.91
CA ILE A 11 3.51 8.71 -11.80
C ILE A 11 2.13 9.31 -11.49
N ALA A 12 1.77 9.43 -10.21
CA ALA A 12 0.51 10.02 -9.79
C ALA A 12 0.40 11.50 -10.22
N GLU A 13 1.47 12.28 -10.06
CA GLU A 13 1.54 13.68 -10.49
C GLU A 13 1.36 13.84 -12.00
N GLU A 14 2.07 13.04 -12.80
CA GLU A 14 2.07 13.14 -14.27
C GLU A 14 0.78 12.60 -14.91
N THR A 15 0.13 11.62 -14.28
CA THR A 15 -1.04 10.93 -14.88
C THR A 15 -2.37 11.35 -14.27
N GLY A 16 -2.36 12.01 -13.11
CA GLY A 16 -3.55 12.25 -12.30
C GLY A 16 -4.10 10.98 -11.63
N ALA A 17 -3.41 9.84 -11.72
CA ALA A 17 -3.81 8.61 -11.05
C ALA A 17 -3.56 8.68 -9.54
N GLN A 18 -4.39 7.98 -8.76
CA GLN A 18 -4.20 7.87 -7.32
C GLN A 18 -3.31 6.66 -6.98
N LYS A 19 -2.32 6.87 -6.11
CA LYS A 19 -1.52 5.79 -5.53
C LYS A 19 -2.30 5.04 -4.45
N LEU A 20 -2.31 3.71 -4.53
CA LEU A 20 -2.86 2.81 -3.51
C LEU A 20 -1.77 1.87 -2.98
N LEU A 21 -1.86 1.50 -1.71
CA LEU A 21 -0.88 0.62 -1.07
C LEU A 21 -1.26 -0.85 -1.32
N PHE A 22 -0.29 -1.63 -1.80
CA PHE A 22 -0.36 -3.09 -1.80
C PHE A 22 0.85 -3.66 -1.05
N HIS A 23 0.61 -4.15 0.16
CA HIS A 23 1.66 -4.57 1.08
C HIS A 23 1.91 -6.08 0.99
N THR A 24 3.15 -6.47 0.65
CA THR A 24 3.52 -7.88 0.39
C THR A 24 3.63 -8.74 1.66
N ALA A 25 3.59 -8.13 2.84
CA ALA A 25 3.79 -8.76 4.15
C ALA A 25 5.18 -9.39 4.35
N HIS A 26 6.13 -9.11 3.45
CA HIS A 26 7.50 -9.62 3.57
C HIS A 26 8.27 -8.94 4.71
N ASN A 27 7.99 -7.66 4.95
CA ASN A 27 8.56 -6.87 6.04
C ASN A 27 7.42 -6.18 6.81
N VAL A 28 7.65 -5.90 8.09
CA VAL A 28 6.73 -5.14 8.94
C VAL A 28 7.56 -4.09 9.67
N SER A 29 7.12 -2.84 9.66
CA SER A 29 7.80 -1.75 10.36
C SER A 29 7.72 -1.93 11.88
N LYS A 30 8.59 -1.22 12.62
CA LYS A 30 8.55 -1.23 14.08
C LYS A 30 7.20 -0.75 14.62
N THR A 31 6.61 0.26 13.98
CA THR A 31 5.31 0.81 14.36
C THR A 31 4.20 -0.21 14.14
N GLU A 32 4.13 -0.83 12.97
CA GLU A 32 3.13 -1.87 12.68
C GLU A 32 3.27 -3.07 13.63
N LEU A 33 4.51 -3.44 13.99
CA LEU A 33 4.75 -4.47 14.98
C LEU A 33 4.24 -4.07 16.37
N GLN A 34 4.48 -2.82 16.80
CA GLN A 34 3.98 -2.28 18.07
C GLN A 34 2.46 -2.17 18.10
N GLU A 35 1.84 -1.90 16.96
CA GLU A 35 0.38 -1.84 16.78
C GLU A 35 -0.28 -3.22 16.68
N GLY A 36 0.51 -4.30 16.71
CA GLY A 36 0.00 -5.66 16.62
C GLY A 36 -0.58 -6.01 15.24
N ILE A 37 -0.09 -5.36 14.18
CA ILE A 37 -0.50 -5.65 12.81
C ILE A 37 -0.17 -7.11 12.47
N SER A 38 -1.20 -7.84 12.06
CA SER A 38 -1.09 -9.23 11.65
C SER A 38 -1.11 -9.36 10.13
N TYR A 39 -0.71 -10.52 9.62
CA TYR A 39 -0.87 -10.86 8.20
C TYR A 39 -2.31 -10.64 7.70
N LEU A 40 -3.31 -11.03 8.49
CA LEU A 40 -4.73 -10.83 8.16
C LEU A 40 -5.11 -9.36 8.11
N SER A 41 -4.54 -8.51 8.98
CA SER A 41 -4.74 -7.07 8.97
C SER A 41 -4.23 -6.47 7.65
N ILE A 42 -3.02 -6.86 7.24
CA ILE A 42 -2.38 -6.43 6.00
C ILE A 42 -3.22 -6.83 4.78
N MET A 43 -3.62 -8.10 4.71
CA MET A 43 -4.36 -8.61 3.54
C MET A 43 -5.76 -8.01 3.42
N ARG A 44 -6.42 -7.66 4.53
CA ARG A 44 -7.68 -6.92 4.50
C ARG A 44 -7.49 -5.53 3.89
N ASN A 45 -6.44 -4.80 4.26
CA ASN A 45 -6.13 -3.50 3.66
C ASN A 45 -5.81 -3.61 2.17
N ASN A 46 -5.10 -4.66 1.75
CA ASN A 46 -4.85 -4.93 0.34
C ASN A 46 -6.15 -5.17 -0.44
N VAL A 47 -7.10 -5.91 0.13
CA VAL A 47 -8.41 -6.15 -0.51
C VAL A 47 -9.17 -4.84 -0.70
N GLU A 48 -9.18 -3.95 0.28
CA GLU A 48 -9.85 -2.64 0.12
C GLU A 48 -9.19 -1.79 -0.96
N SER A 49 -7.86 -1.80 -1.07
CA SER A 49 -7.14 -1.12 -2.14
C SER A 49 -7.43 -1.74 -3.52
N LEU A 50 -7.48 -3.07 -3.60
CA LEU A 50 -7.79 -3.77 -4.85
C LEU A 50 -9.22 -3.49 -5.33
N LYS A 51 -10.21 -3.48 -4.43
CA LYS A 51 -11.60 -3.11 -4.79
C LYS A 51 -11.64 -1.72 -5.40
N TRP A 52 -10.96 -0.76 -4.77
CA TRP A 52 -10.92 0.61 -5.29
C TRP A 52 -10.32 0.69 -6.70
N GLY A 53 -9.25 -0.07 -6.96
CA GLY A 53 -8.59 -0.10 -8.27
C GLY A 53 -9.26 -0.95 -9.35
N LEU A 54 -10.14 -1.89 -8.99
CA LEU A 54 -10.81 -2.80 -9.93
C LEU A 54 -12.27 -2.42 -10.21
N ASP A 55 -12.95 -1.83 -9.22
CA ASP A 55 -14.36 -1.45 -9.32
C ASP A 55 -14.54 0.03 -9.69
N GLY A 56 -13.44 0.78 -9.86
CA GLY A 56 -13.41 2.21 -10.23
C GLY A 56 -13.57 2.51 -11.72
#